data_AF-A0A940LCY7-F1
#
_entry.id   AF-A0A940LCY7-F1
#
_cell.length_a   1.000
_cell.length_b   1.000
_cell.length_c   1.000
_cell.angle_alpha   90.00
_cell.angle_beta   90.00
_cell.angle_gamma   90.00
#
_symmetry.space_group_name_H-M   'P 1'
#
loop_
_entity.id
_entity.type
_entity.pdbx_description
1 polymer ?
#
loop_
_entity_poly.entity_id
_entity_poly.type
_entity_poly.pdbx_seq_one_letter_code
_entity_poly.pdbx_strand_id
1 'polypeptide(L)'
;MDEFIVMPNHVHCIIEIKNSSFSSESTNQYGKPVAGSVSVIVNHYKGRVKKWCYENGFGDFEWQGRFYDRVIRDNKEYWAIENYIINNPANWEQDKLRRDLPTANPDE
;
A
#
# COMPACT_ATOMS: atom_id res chain seq x y z
N MET A 1 7.77 -2.58 -11.69
CA MET A 1 7.54 -2.17 -10.30
C MET A 1 8.62 -1.16 -10.10
N ASP A 2 8.20 0.09 -9.99
CA ASP A 2 9.09 1.19 -10.35
C ASP A 2 9.70 1.71 -9.06
N GLU A 3 8.89 2.12 -8.09
CA GLU A 3 9.40 2.51 -6.77
C GLU A 3 8.54 2.05 -5.58
N PHE A 4 9.21 1.74 -4.46
CA PHE A 4 8.56 1.39 -3.20
C PHE A 4 9.38 1.79 -1.98
N ILE A 5 8.69 2.10 -0.87
CA ILE A 5 9.30 2.38 0.43
C ILE A 5 8.55 1.66 1.53
N VAL A 6 9.33 1.10 2.46
CA VAL A 6 8.85 0.50 3.69
C VAL A 6 9.19 1.45 4.84
N MET A 7 8.17 1.79 5.62
CA MET A 7 8.30 2.52 6.88
C MET A 7 7.79 1.66 8.03
N PRO A 8 8.12 1.98 9.30
CA PRO A 8 7.76 1.13 10.43
C PRO A 8 6.26 0.79 10.54
N ASN A 9 5.37 1.65 10.06
CA ASN A 9 3.92 1.45 10.13
C ASN A 9 3.21 1.29 8.76
N HIS A 10 3.86 1.53 7.62
CA HIS A 10 3.20 1.41 6.31
C HIS A 10 4.18 1.21 5.14
N VAL A 11 3.62 0.83 4.00
CA VAL A 11 4.35 0.62 2.74
C VAL A 11 3.71 1.48 1.65
N HIS A 12 4.51 2.23 0.92
CA HIS A 12 4.12 2.89 -0.31
C HIS A 12 4.75 2.18 -1.51
N CYS A 13 4.00 2.02 -2.59
CA CYS A 13 4.53 1.46 -3.83
C CYS A 13 3.78 2.02 -5.05
N ILE A 14 4.50 2.15 -6.16
CA ILE A 14 3.94 2.37 -7.49
C ILE A 14 3.97 1.04 -8.22
N ILE A 15 2.80 0.60 -8.71
CA ILE A 15 2.66 -0.62 -9.48
C ILE A 15 2.20 -0.32 -10.90
N GLU A 16 2.95 -0.81 -11.88
CA GLU A 16 2.53 -0.83 -13.27
C GLU A 16 1.93 -2.22 -13.57
N ILE A 17 0.63 -2.25 -13.89
CA ILE A 17 -0.06 -3.48 -14.27
C ILE A 17 -0.08 -3.55 -15.80
N LYS A 18 0.80 -4.37 -16.37
CA LYS A 18 0.85 -4.62 -17.82
C LYS A 18 -0.24 -5.61 -18.20
N ASN A 19 -1.20 -5.17 -18.99
CA ASN A 19 -2.24 -6.03 -19.53
C ASN A 19 -1.66 -6.93 -20.61
N SER A 20 -1.26 -8.17 -20.28
CA SER A 20 -0.76 -9.10 -21.30
C SER A 20 -1.88 -9.74 -22.12
N SER A 21 -3.10 -9.85 -21.61
CA SER A 21 -4.24 -10.46 -22.33
C SER A 21 -5.55 -10.15 -21.61
N PHE A 22 -6.04 -8.91 -21.66
CA PHE A 22 -7.46 -8.69 -21.36
C PHE A 22 -8.25 -9.22 -22.56
N SER A 23 -8.70 -10.47 -22.50
CA SER A 23 -9.83 -10.87 -23.32
C SER A 23 -10.98 -9.94 -22.94
N SER A 24 -11.57 -9.28 -23.92
CA SER A 24 -12.67 -8.31 -23.77
C SER A 24 -13.95 -8.89 -23.14
N GLU A 25 -13.89 -10.11 -22.59
CA GLU A 25 -15.03 -10.91 -22.12
C GLU A 25 -15.07 -11.09 -20.60
N SER A 26 -14.06 -10.65 -19.84
CA SER A 26 -14.15 -10.63 -18.37
C SER A 26 -15.04 -9.46 -17.93
N THR A 27 -16.36 -9.64 -18.04
CA THR A 27 -17.33 -8.78 -17.37
C THR A 27 -16.99 -8.75 -15.87
N ASN A 28 -16.75 -7.55 -15.33
CA ASN A 28 -16.57 -7.35 -13.89
C ASN A 28 -17.86 -7.76 -13.17
N GLN A 29 -17.98 -9.03 -12.80
CA GLN A 29 -19.08 -9.52 -11.97
C GLN A 29 -18.80 -9.07 -10.54
N TYR A 30 -19.63 -8.14 -10.07
CA TYR A 30 -19.58 -7.62 -8.70
C TYR A 30 -19.58 -8.80 -7.70
N GLY A 31 -18.61 -8.82 -6.79
CA GLY A 31 -18.47 -9.87 -5.77
C GLY A 31 -17.52 -11.02 -6.10
N LYS A 32 -17.05 -11.18 -7.34
CA LYS A 32 -16.00 -12.17 -7.68
C LYS A 32 -14.62 -11.48 -7.77
N PRO A 33 -13.57 -12.02 -7.11
CA PRO A 33 -12.21 -11.52 -7.30
C PRO A 33 -11.80 -11.60 -8.77
N VAL A 34 -11.37 -10.48 -9.34
CA VAL A 34 -10.88 -10.44 -10.72
C VAL A 34 -9.37 -10.68 -10.69
N ALA A 35 -8.92 -11.75 -11.34
CA ALA A 35 -7.51 -12.07 -11.44
C ALA A 35 -6.74 -10.89 -12.07
N GLY A 36 -5.61 -10.51 -11.48
CA GLY A 36 -4.83 -9.36 -11.93
C GLY A 36 -5.36 -7.98 -11.49
N SER A 37 -6.51 -7.92 -10.79
CA SER A 37 -6.96 -6.67 -10.17
C SER A 37 -6.03 -6.23 -9.03
N VAL A 38 -5.96 -4.91 -8.80
CA VAL A 38 -5.21 -4.31 -7.68
C VAL A 38 -5.58 -4.97 -6.35
N SER A 39 -6.86 -5.18 -6.09
CA SER A 39 -7.35 -5.81 -4.85
C SER A 39 -6.82 -7.22 -4.65
N VAL A 40 -6.77 -8.04 -5.70
CA VAL A 40 -6.22 -9.41 -5.63
C VAL A 40 -4.71 -9.38 -5.40
N ILE A 41 -4.00 -8.49 -6.11
CA ILE A 41 -2.55 -8.32 -5.96
C ILE A 41 -2.20 -7.92 -4.52
N VAL A 42 -2.88 -6.90 -3.97
CA VAL A 42 -2.67 -6.43 -2.59
C VAL A 42 -3.06 -7.49 -1.57
N ASN A 43 -4.15 -8.24 -1.79
CA ASN A 43 -4.56 -9.32 -0.90
C ASN A 43 -3.46 -10.41 -0.81
N HIS A 44 -2.94 -10.87 -1.95
CA HIS A 44 -1.86 -11.84 -1.99
C HIS A 44 -0.58 -11.34 -1.32
N TYR A 45 -0.21 -10.08 -1.58
CA TYR A 45 0.95 -9.46 -0.93
C TYR A 45 0.80 -9.43 0.59
N LYS A 46 -0.30 -8.84 1.10
CA LYS A 46 -0.57 -8.76 2.55
C LYS A 46 -0.60 -10.14 3.19
N GLY A 47 -1.25 -11.11 2.56
CA GLY A 47 -1.36 -12.48 3.05
C GLY A 47 0.00 -13.18 3.14
N ARG A 48 0.85 -13.05 2.11
CA ARG A 48 2.20 -13.63 2.13
C ARG A 48 3.10 -13.02 3.19
N VAL A 49 3.08 -11.70 3.35
CA VAL A 49 3.86 -11.04 4.40
C VAL A 49 3.36 -11.46 5.78
N LYS A 50 2.05 -11.47 6.02
CA LYS A 50 1.49 -11.91 7.32
C LYS A 50 1.90 -13.35 7.65
N LYS A 51 1.83 -14.25 6.66
CA LYS A 51 2.28 -15.63 6.82
C LYS A 51 3.78 -15.70 7.17
N TRP A 52 4.62 -14.99 6.44
CA TRP A 52 6.06 -14.95 6.72
C TRP A 52 6.35 -14.40 8.12
N CYS A 53 5.69 -13.31 8.53
CA CYS A 53 5.81 -12.76 9.88
C CYS A 53 5.47 -13.78 10.96
N TYR A 54 4.32 -14.46 10.81
CA TYR A 54 3.90 -15.51 11.73
C TYR A 54 4.94 -16.65 11.83
N GLU A 55 5.44 -17.14 10.70
CA GLU A 55 6.45 -18.21 10.63
C GLU A 55 7.81 -17.80 11.23
N ASN A 56 8.10 -16.50 11.32
CA ASN A 56 9.35 -15.95 11.83
C ASN A 56 9.23 -15.32 13.23
N GLY A 57 8.16 -15.64 13.98
CA GLY A 57 8.00 -15.20 15.37
C GLY A 57 7.44 -13.79 15.55
N PHE A 58 6.97 -13.15 14.47
CA PHE A 58 6.26 -11.87 14.49
C PHE A 58 4.74 -12.09 14.47
N GLY A 59 4.23 -12.90 15.39
CA GLY A 59 2.82 -13.32 15.42
C GLY A 59 1.81 -12.18 15.63
N ASP A 60 2.25 -11.09 16.28
CA ASP A 60 1.43 -9.91 16.57
C ASP A 60 1.34 -8.93 15.38
N PHE A 61 2.03 -9.22 14.27
CA PHE A 61 1.99 -8.37 13.08
C PHE A 61 0.61 -8.40 12.42
N GLU A 62 0.02 -7.22 12.27
CA GLU A 62 -1.29 -7.04 11.65
C GLU A 62 -1.24 -5.94 10.58
N TRP A 63 -1.95 -6.18 9.47
CA TRP A 63 -2.20 -5.14 8.48
C TRP A 63 -3.46 -4.37 8.84
N GLN A 64 -3.48 -3.07 8.55
CA GLN A 64 -4.77 -2.38 8.41
C GLN A 64 -5.63 -3.06 7.34
N GLY A 65 -6.94 -3.21 7.61
CA GLY A 65 -7.85 -3.97 6.75
C GLY A 65 -7.98 -3.41 5.33
N ARG A 66 -8.03 -2.09 5.19
CA ARG A 66 -8.11 -1.40 3.89
C ARG A 66 -6.72 -0.98 3.39
N PHE A 67 -6.65 -0.52 2.15
CA PHE A 67 -5.47 0.11 1.58
C PHE A 67 -5.92 1.33 0.79
N TYR A 68 -5.01 2.27 0.59
CA TYR A 68 -5.21 3.41 -0.29
C TYR A 68 -4.63 3.09 -1.67
N ASP A 69 -5.40 3.35 -2.72
CA ASP A 69 -4.96 3.25 -4.10
C ASP A 69 -5.33 4.51 -4.89
N ARG A 70 -4.50 4.83 -5.89
CA ARG A 70 -4.71 5.96 -6.78
C ARG A 70 -4.15 5.62 -8.17
N VAL A 71 -4.96 5.79 -9.20
CA VAL A 71 -4.52 5.66 -10.59
C VAL A 71 -3.77 6.92 -11.00
N ILE A 72 -2.49 6.75 -11.33
CA ILE A 72 -1.61 7.82 -11.85
C ILE A 72 -1.89 7.97 -13.35
N ARG A 73 -2.26 9.17 -13.79
CA ARG A 73 -2.76 9.39 -15.16
C ARG A 73 -1.82 10.17 -16.07
N ASP A 74 -0.85 10.87 -15.48
CA ASP A 74 0.10 11.67 -16.23
C ASP A 74 1.48 11.74 -15.53
N ASN A 75 2.48 12.20 -16.28
CA ASN A 75 3.87 12.26 -15.80
C ASN A 75 4.07 13.26 -14.66
N LYS A 76 3.29 14.33 -14.60
CA LYS A 76 3.42 15.33 -13.53
C LYS A 76 2.95 14.73 -12.20
N GLU A 77 1.84 13.99 -12.22
CA GLU A 77 1.34 13.24 -11.09
C GLU A 77 2.31 12.12 -10.68
N TYR A 78 2.86 11.40 -11.67
CA TYR A 78 3.87 10.37 -11.44
C TYR A 78 5.07 10.95 -10.66
N TRP A 79 5.68 12.03 -11.15
CA TRP A 79 6.83 12.65 -10.48
C TRP A 79 6.49 13.19 -9.10
N ALA A 80 5.28 13.72 -8.90
CA ALA A 80 4.87 14.20 -7.58
C ALA A 80 4.76 13.06 -6.56
N ILE A 81 4.17 11.92 -6.97
CA ILE A 81 4.02 10.74 -6.11
C ILE A 81 5.38 10.06 -5.87
N GLU A 82 6.20 9.92 -6.91
CA GLU A 82 7.55 9.38 -6.81
C GLU A 82 8.39 10.22 -5.83
N ASN A 83 8.40 11.55 -5.98
CA ASN A 83 9.07 12.44 -5.04
C ASN A 83 8.51 12.33 -3.62
N TYR A 84 7.19 12.25 -3.46
CA TYR A 84 6.58 12.06 -2.15
C TYR A 84 7.07 10.76 -1.49
N ILE A 85 7.06 9.65 -2.24
CA ILE A 85 7.55 8.36 -1.77
C ILE A 85 9.01 8.50 -1.34
N ILE A 86 9.91 8.90 -2.24
CA ILE A 86 11.36 9.02 -1.99
C ILE A 86 11.67 9.86 -0.75
N ASN A 87 10.96 10.97 -0.56
CA ASN A 87 11.23 11.89 0.54
C ASN A 87 10.50 11.53 1.84
N ASN A 88 9.59 10.54 1.84
CA ASN A 88 8.79 10.20 3.02
C ASN A 88 9.63 9.74 4.22
N PRO A 89 10.67 8.90 4.07
CA PRO A 89 11.54 8.53 5.19
C PRO A 89 12.21 9.73 5.87
N ALA A 90 12.61 10.75 5.10
CA ALA A 90 13.24 11.95 5.63
C ALA A 90 12.24 12.89 6.34
N ASN A 91 10.98 12.86 5.90
CA ASN A 91 9.89 13.63 6.49
C ASN A 91 9.12 12.87 7.59
N TRP A 92 9.55 11.65 7.92
CA TRP A 92 8.90 10.76 8.88
C TRP A 92 8.70 11.39 10.26
N GLU A 93 9.69 12.13 10.76
CA GLU A 93 9.60 12.84 12.05
C GLU A 93 8.50 13.92 12.11
N GLN A 94 8.05 14.39 10.95
CA GLN A 94 7.04 15.45 10.80
C GLN A 94 5.68 14.91 10.33
N ASP A 95 5.55 13.58 10.15
CA ASP A 95 4.33 12.96 9.65
C ASP A 95 3.22 13.01 10.70
N LYS A 96 2.07 13.61 10.31
CA LYS A 96 0.87 13.75 11.14
C LYS A 96 0.17 12.42 11.42
N LEU A 97 0.54 11.33 10.74
CA LEU A 97 0.03 9.98 10.98
C LEU A 97 0.81 9.21 12.05
N ARG A 98 1.78 9.85 12.72
CA ARG A 98 2.49 9.33 13.87
C ARG A 98 1.53 9.06 15.04
N ARG A 99 1.15 7.79 15.24
CA ARG A 99 0.22 7.33 16.29
C ARG A 99 0.89 7.07 17.65
N ASP A 100 2.21 7.20 17.72
CA ASP A 100 3.05 6.98 18.91
C ASP A 100 3.30 8.25 19.73
N LEU A 101 2.76 9.39 19.32
CA LEU A 101 2.66 10.52 20.24
C LEU A 101 1.57 10.20 21.27
N PRO A 102 1.86 10.27 22.59
CA PRO A 102 0.80 10.41 23.56
C PRO A 102 -0.02 11.61 23.11
N THR A 103 -1.32 11.43 22.89
CA THR A 103 -2.21 12.58 22.83
C THR A 103 -2.09 13.26 24.18
N ALA A 104 -1.26 14.29 24.27
CA ALA A 104 -1.32 15.21 25.39
C ALA A 104 -2.75 15.77 25.34
N ASN A 105 -3.61 15.26 26.21
CA ASN A 105 -4.83 15.96 26.59
C ASN A 105 -4.35 17.33 27.08
N PRO A 106 -4.78 18.45 26.47
CA PRO A 106 -4.42 19.77 26.98
C PRO A 106 -5.16 20.14 28.27
N ASP A 107 -6.00 19.25 28.81
CA ASP A 107 -6.85 19.50 29.97
C ASP A 107 -6.78 18.32 30.96
N GLU A 108 -5.67 18.22 31.71
CA GLU A 108 -5.60 17.73 33.11
C GLU A 108 -4.35 18.32 33.80
#